data_AF-A0A6M8VJ17-F1
#
_entry.id   AF-A0A6M8VJ17-F1
#
_cell.length_a   1.000
_cell.length_b   1.000
_cell.length_c   1.000
_cell.angle_alpha   90.00
_cell.angle_beta   90.00
_cell.angle_gamma   90.00
#
_symmetry.space_group_name_H-M   'P 1'
#
loop_
_entity.id
_entity.type
_entity.pdbx_description
1 polymer ?
#
loop_
_entity_poly.entity_id
_entity_poly.type
_entity_poly.pdbx_seq_one_letter_code
_entity_poly.pdbx_strand_id
1 'polypeptide(L)'
;MTDPQPERFPHISRTQILWFLGGLLVTGWLIWLLGPVLTPFFISILLAYIANPVVEWMERLHIRRDLAVALVFVLAFVLLAVALLIIVPVLIREVAELFGRLPGYFQALQETVLPWVEDRLDIRLDLETFDAERATSLIQEYFHNITSAAGNVLTTMTRSGGRFIVWLTGMVLVPLVAFYLMRDWNRLMEALRDMLPRNVEPTVVRLISQCDEALGGFLRGQVLVMISLGLIYGVGLWIVGLNNAFAIGMIAGLVSFVPYLGAIIGILLAGVTAVIQDFSIMFLLSVAAVFVIGQTIESLLLTPKLVGDRIGLHPVLVIFMVMAGGQLFGFTGILLALPVAAAGTVLVRFFYQSYKNSRLYQQEGDQEQS
;
A
#
# COMPACT_ATOMS: atom_id res chain seq x y z
N MET A 1 -0.47 44.36 42.52
CA MET A 1 -0.57 44.24 41.05
C MET A 1 0.83 43.93 40.55
N THR A 2 1.16 42.65 40.42
CA THR A 2 2.42 42.17 39.84
C THR A 2 2.18 41.86 38.38
N ASP A 3 2.85 42.60 37.52
CA ASP A 3 2.83 42.48 36.07
C ASP A 3 3.27 41.06 35.65
N PRO A 4 2.58 40.35 34.72
CA PRO A 4 3.02 39.05 34.27
C PRO A 4 4.28 39.21 33.42
N GLN A 5 5.41 38.70 33.93
CA GLN A 5 6.67 38.64 33.19
C GLN A 5 6.46 37.87 31.87
N PRO A 6 6.87 38.42 30.71
CA PRO A 6 6.72 37.72 29.44
C PRO A 6 7.65 36.51 29.41
N GLU A 7 7.11 35.31 29.22
CA GLU A 7 7.90 34.09 29.01
C GLU A 7 8.87 34.30 27.83
N ARG A 8 10.16 34.35 28.14
CA ARG A 8 11.24 34.44 27.14
C ARG A 8 11.39 33.09 26.45
N PHE A 9 10.99 33.02 25.18
CA PHE A 9 11.35 31.89 24.32
C PHE A 9 12.88 31.73 24.28
N PRO A 10 13.42 30.50 24.30
CA PRO A 10 14.84 30.28 24.15
C PRO A 10 15.28 30.83 22.78
N HIS A 11 16.24 31.76 22.79
CA HIS A 11 16.84 32.29 21.56
C HIS A 11 17.57 31.16 20.83
N ILE A 12 16.98 30.66 19.75
CA ILE A 12 17.61 29.65 18.91
C ILE A 12 18.80 30.32 18.21
N SER A 13 20.01 29.95 18.59
CA SER A 13 21.22 30.55 18.01
C SER A 13 21.42 30.08 16.56
N ARG A 14 22.00 30.91 15.69
CA ARG A 14 22.36 30.51 14.32
C ARG A 14 23.17 29.20 14.29
N THR A 15 24.01 28.99 15.30
CA THR A 15 24.78 27.77 15.49
C THR A 15 23.89 26.56 15.75
N GLN A 16 22.84 26.68 16.59
CA GLN A 16 21.86 25.60 16.81
C GLN A 16 21.11 25.23 15.53
N ILE A 17 20.74 26.21 14.70
CA ILE A 17 20.09 25.95 13.40
C ILE A 17 21.02 25.20 12.46
N LEU A 18 22.30 25.61 12.38
CA LEU A 18 23.31 24.93 11.56
C LEU A 18 23.59 23.50 12.04
N TRP A 19 23.65 23.26 13.35
CA TRP A 19 23.76 21.91 13.91
C TRP A 19 22.53 21.06 13.61
N PHE A 20 21.33 21.65 13.67
CA PHE A 20 20.09 20.95 13.36
C PHE A 20 20.02 20.56 11.87
N LEU A 21 20.36 21.50 10.98
CA LEU A 21 20.43 21.26 9.54
C LEU A 21 21.52 20.24 9.19
N GLY A 22 22.71 20.34 9.78
CA GLY A 22 23.79 19.39 9.60
C GLY A 22 23.42 17.99 10.09
N GLY A 23 22.80 17.89 11.28
CA GLY A 23 22.28 16.64 11.82
C GLY A 23 21.21 16.01 10.93
N LEU A 24 20.28 16.82 10.39
CA LEU A 24 19.27 16.36 9.45
C LEU A 24 19.89 15.79 8.17
N LEU A 25 20.90 16.47 7.61
CA LEU A 25 21.57 16.08 6.37
C LEU A 25 22.35 14.77 6.56
N VAL A 26 23.09 14.64 7.67
CA VAL A 26 23.82 13.41 8.02
C VAL A 26 22.86 12.26 8.25
N THR A 27 21.75 12.49 8.97
CA THR A 27 20.73 11.46 9.20
C THR A 27 20.09 11.00 7.89
N GLY A 28 19.76 11.94 6.99
CA GLY A 28 19.24 11.63 5.66
C GLY A 28 20.22 10.81 4.81
N TRP A 29 21.51 11.18 4.83
CA TRP A 29 22.55 10.41 4.15
C TRP A 29 22.71 9.01 4.74
N LEU A 30 22.69 8.89 6.07
CA LEU A 30 22.79 7.59 6.76
C LEU A 30 21.61 6.68 6.45
N ILE A 31 20.38 7.22 6.42
CA ILE A 31 19.17 6.48 6.03
C ILE A 31 19.28 5.99 4.59
N TRP A 32 19.77 6.84 3.68
CA TRP A 32 19.98 6.44 2.29
C TRP A 32 21.01 5.31 2.16
N LEU A 33 22.12 5.40 2.91
CA LEU A 33 23.15 4.38 2.95
C LEU A 33 22.66 3.05 3.55
N LEU A 34 21.83 3.11 4.59
CA LEU A 34 21.28 1.95 5.30
C LEU A 34 19.96 1.44 4.73
N GLY A 35 19.40 2.05 3.69
CA GLY A 35 18.10 1.72 3.11
C GLY A 35 17.86 0.21 2.89
N PRO A 36 18.80 -0.55 2.29
CA PRO A 36 18.66 -2.00 2.11
C PRO A 36 18.51 -2.78 3.42
N VAL A 37 19.21 -2.35 4.47
CA VAL A 37 19.15 -2.98 5.80
C VAL A 37 17.92 -2.54 6.57
N LEU A 38 17.45 -1.30 6.38
CA LEU A 38 16.27 -0.77 7.05
C LEU A 38 14.96 -1.33 6.49
N THR A 39 14.94 -1.74 5.22
CA THR A 39 13.75 -2.29 4.55
C THR A 39 13.07 -3.41 5.35
N PRO A 40 13.76 -4.49 5.78
CA PRO A 40 13.14 -5.53 6.59
C PRO A 40 12.66 -5.01 7.96
N PHE A 41 13.32 -4.02 8.57
CA PHE A 41 12.83 -3.40 9.81
C PHE A 41 11.54 -2.63 9.60
N PHE A 42 11.41 -1.86 8.52
CA PHE A 42 10.17 -1.15 8.19
C PHE A 42 9.01 -2.12 7.97
N ILE A 43 9.24 -3.20 7.21
CA ILE A 43 8.23 -4.25 7.01
C ILE A 43 7.86 -4.90 8.35
N SER A 44 8.84 -5.13 9.22
CA SER A 44 8.60 -5.70 10.55
C SER A 44 7.78 -4.80 11.44
N ILE A 45 8.07 -3.49 11.45
CA ILE A 45 7.30 -2.48 12.18
C ILE A 45 5.88 -2.47 11.65
N LEU A 46 5.69 -2.45 10.32
CA LEU A 46 4.37 -2.47 9.71
C LEU A 46 3.58 -3.73 10.09
N LEU A 47 4.20 -4.90 10.00
CA LEU A 47 3.57 -6.17 10.35
C LEU A 47 3.21 -6.23 11.84
N ALA A 48 4.15 -5.85 12.71
CA ALA A 48 3.95 -5.78 14.15
C ALA A 48 2.79 -4.84 14.47
N TYR A 49 2.72 -3.70 13.79
CA TYR A 49 1.71 -2.69 13.99
C TYR A 49 0.30 -3.14 13.56
N ILE A 50 0.19 -3.85 12.43
CA ILE A 50 -1.07 -4.45 11.97
C ILE A 50 -1.54 -5.57 12.93
N ALA A 51 -0.60 -6.37 13.46
CA ALA A 51 -0.89 -7.52 14.30
C ALA A 51 -1.11 -7.17 15.79
N ASN A 52 -0.53 -6.07 16.28
CA ASN A 52 -0.57 -5.66 17.69
C ASN A 52 -2.01 -5.52 18.26
N PRO A 53 -3.02 -4.99 17.55
CA PRO A 53 -4.40 -4.96 18.04
C PRO A 53 -4.97 -6.33 18.41
N VAL A 54 -4.55 -7.40 17.70
CA VAL A 54 -4.95 -8.78 18.02
C VAL A 54 -4.27 -9.24 19.31
N VAL A 55 -2.99 -8.90 19.48
CA VAL A 55 -2.24 -9.17 20.72
C VAL A 55 -2.88 -8.45 21.91
N GLU A 56 -3.19 -7.17 21.78
CA GLU A 56 -3.86 -6.39 22.84
C GLU A 56 -5.26 -6.94 23.16
N TRP A 57 -6.01 -7.38 22.15
CA TRP A 57 -7.30 -8.03 22.35
C TRP A 57 -7.15 -9.33 23.15
N MET A 58 -6.13 -10.14 22.87
CA MET A 58 -5.79 -11.33 23.65
C MET A 58 -5.31 -11.02 25.08
N GLU A 59 -4.56 -9.93 25.28
CA GLU A 59 -4.17 -9.46 26.61
C GLU A 59 -5.39 -9.08 27.46
N ARG A 60 -6.40 -8.44 26.85
CA ARG A 60 -7.69 -8.15 27.52
C ARG A 60 -8.45 -9.41 27.93
N LEU A 61 -8.17 -10.54 27.29
CA LEU A 61 -8.66 -11.88 27.68
C LEU A 61 -7.78 -12.56 28.73
N HIS A 62 -6.88 -11.82 29.39
CA HIS A 62 -5.95 -12.30 30.44
C HIS A 62 -4.87 -13.27 29.93
N ILE A 63 -4.59 -13.30 28.62
CA ILE A 63 -3.47 -14.07 28.06
C ILE A 63 -2.17 -13.28 28.26
N ARG A 64 -1.12 -13.94 28.76
CA ARG A 64 0.21 -13.32 28.90
C ARG A 64 0.70 -12.83 27.53
N ARG A 65 1.23 -11.60 27.48
CA ARG A 65 1.74 -10.95 26.25
C ARG A 65 2.63 -11.85 25.40
N ASP A 66 3.60 -12.54 26.01
CA ASP A 66 4.51 -13.44 25.29
C ASP A 66 3.76 -14.56 24.54
N LEU A 67 2.73 -15.12 25.17
CA LEU A 67 1.89 -16.17 24.58
C LEU A 67 0.94 -15.60 23.52
N ALA A 68 0.39 -14.40 23.76
CA ALA A 68 -0.45 -13.71 22.80
C ALA A 68 0.31 -13.42 21.51
N VAL A 69 1.52 -12.86 21.62
CA VAL A 69 2.39 -12.61 20.46
C VAL A 69 2.75 -13.92 19.74
N ALA A 70 3.14 -14.96 20.48
CA ALA A 70 3.45 -16.26 19.87
C ALA A 70 2.25 -16.85 19.11
N LEU A 71 1.05 -16.80 19.68
CA LEU A 71 -0.16 -17.32 19.03
C LEU A 71 -0.52 -16.51 17.79
N VAL A 72 -0.49 -15.18 17.87
CA VAL A 72 -0.73 -14.30 16.71
C VAL A 72 0.29 -14.55 15.62
N PHE A 73 1.56 -14.76 15.98
CA PHE A 73 2.61 -15.07 15.02
C PHE A 73 2.37 -16.40 14.32
N VAL A 74 2.06 -17.45 15.07
CA VAL A 74 1.73 -18.78 14.52
C VAL A 74 0.49 -18.70 13.63
N LEU A 75 -0.57 -18.03 14.08
CA LEU A 75 -1.79 -17.84 13.31
C LEU A 75 -1.50 -17.08 12.00
N ALA A 76 -0.77 -15.97 12.07
CA ALA A 76 -0.39 -15.20 10.89
C ALA A 76 0.44 -16.03 9.91
N PHE A 77 1.39 -16.84 10.41
CA PHE A 77 2.21 -17.70 9.56
C PHE A 77 1.39 -18.82 8.91
N VAL A 78 0.46 -19.42 9.65
CA VAL A 78 -0.47 -20.43 9.11
C VAL A 78 -1.39 -19.81 8.07
N LEU A 79 -2.01 -18.65 8.35
CA LEU A 79 -2.87 -17.95 7.39
C LEU A 79 -2.09 -17.54 6.14
N LEU A 80 -0.88 -17.03 6.29
CA LEU A 80 0.00 -16.69 5.17
C LEU A 80 0.40 -17.93 4.38
N ALA A 81 0.75 -19.03 5.04
CA ALA A 81 1.10 -20.28 4.37
C ALA A 81 -0.10 -20.85 3.59
N VAL A 82 -1.30 -20.87 4.19
CA VAL A 82 -2.52 -21.31 3.52
C VAL A 82 -2.86 -20.39 2.35
N ALA A 83 -2.79 -19.08 2.54
CA ALA A 83 -2.98 -18.10 1.48
C ALA A 83 -1.99 -18.34 0.34
N LEU A 84 -0.70 -18.48 0.63
CA LEU A 84 0.31 -18.74 -0.40
C LEU A 84 0.11 -20.09 -1.10
N LEU A 85 -0.19 -21.17 -0.36
CA LEU A 85 -0.37 -22.50 -0.92
C LEU A 85 -1.66 -22.68 -1.72
N ILE A 86 -2.67 -21.83 -1.52
CA ILE A 86 -3.92 -21.89 -2.28
C ILE A 86 -3.94 -20.79 -3.34
N ILE A 87 -3.75 -19.54 -2.94
CA ILE A 87 -3.89 -18.37 -3.81
C ILE A 87 -2.81 -18.38 -4.88
N VAL A 88 -1.53 -18.56 -4.54
CA VAL A 88 -0.46 -18.49 -5.55
C VAL A 88 -0.62 -19.54 -6.65
N PRO A 89 -0.84 -20.84 -6.39
CA PRO A 89 -1.03 -21.78 -7.49
C PRO A 89 -2.32 -21.54 -8.27
N VAL A 90 -3.40 -21.08 -7.63
CA VAL A 90 -4.61 -20.67 -8.35
C VAL A 90 -4.28 -19.51 -9.28
N LEU A 91 -3.63 -18.46 -8.79
CA LEU A 91 -3.19 -17.32 -9.59
C LEU A 91 -2.25 -17.72 -10.73
N ILE A 92 -1.28 -18.60 -10.48
CA ILE A 92 -0.37 -19.07 -11.54
C ILE A 92 -1.14 -19.82 -12.62
N ARG A 93 -2.07 -20.70 -12.27
CA ARG A 93 -2.90 -21.43 -13.23
C ARG A 93 -3.78 -20.47 -14.03
N GLU A 94 -4.43 -19.54 -13.34
CA GLU A 94 -5.32 -18.55 -13.92
C GLU A 94 -4.59 -17.63 -14.89
N VAL A 95 -3.45 -17.10 -14.47
CA VAL A 95 -2.60 -16.30 -15.34
C VAL A 95 -2.07 -17.15 -16.50
N ALA A 96 -1.59 -18.38 -16.26
CA ALA A 96 -1.13 -19.25 -17.34
C ALA A 96 -2.24 -19.58 -18.36
N GLU A 97 -3.49 -19.74 -17.92
CA GLU A 97 -4.65 -19.92 -18.81
C GLU A 97 -4.96 -18.66 -19.59
N LEU A 98 -4.94 -17.49 -18.96
CA LEU A 98 -5.12 -16.20 -19.64
C LEU A 98 -4.07 -16.01 -20.74
N PHE A 99 -2.80 -16.29 -20.41
CA PHE A 99 -1.69 -16.18 -21.35
C PHE A 99 -1.73 -17.25 -22.45
N GLY A 100 -2.16 -18.47 -22.12
CA GLY A 100 -2.35 -19.54 -23.11
C GLY A 100 -3.45 -19.22 -24.12
N ARG A 101 -4.43 -18.39 -23.75
CA ARG A 101 -5.51 -17.95 -24.63
C ARG A 101 -5.23 -16.63 -25.37
N LEU A 102 -4.10 -15.97 -25.11
CA LEU A 102 -3.71 -14.71 -25.78
C LEU A 102 -3.84 -14.73 -27.31
N PRO A 103 -3.44 -15.79 -28.04
CA PRO A 103 -3.64 -15.84 -29.49
C PRO A 103 -5.11 -15.71 -29.88
N GLY A 104 -6.01 -16.36 -29.13
CA GLY A 104 -7.46 -16.22 -29.29
C GLY A 104 -7.97 -14.82 -28.93
N TYR A 105 -7.26 -14.06 -28.10
CA TYR A 105 -7.65 -12.69 -27.73
C TYR A 105 -7.39 -11.74 -28.91
N PHE A 106 -6.26 -11.90 -29.58
CA PHE A 106 -5.96 -11.17 -30.81
C PHE A 106 -6.89 -11.57 -31.96
N GLN A 107 -7.19 -12.86 -32.08
CA GLN A 107 -8.13 -13.34 -33.09
C GLN A 107 -9.54 -12.79 -32.87
N ALA A 108 -10.07 -12.82 -31.64
CA ALA A 108 -11.37 -12.22 -31.32
C ALA A 108 -11.39 -10.71 -31.57
N LEU A 109 -10.28 -10.01 -31.32
CA LEU A 109 -10.15 -8.59 -31.59
C LEU A 109 -10.21 -8.28 -33.09
N GLN A 110 -9.56 -9.09 -33.93
CA GLN A 110 -9.55 -8.94 -35.38
C GLN A 110 -10.83 -9.42 -36.06
N GLU A 111 -11.38 -10.55 -35.64
CA GLU A 111 -12.50 -11.20 -36.33
C GLU A 111 -13.87 -10.77 -35.78
N THR A 112 -13.94 -10.24 -34.56
CA THR A 112 -15.21 -9.89 -33.90
C THR A 112 -15.27 -8.41 -33.52
N VAL A 113 -14.27 -7.90 -32.78
CA VAL A 113 -14.32 -6.53 -32.26
C VAL A 113 -14.16 -5.49 -33.37
N LEU A 114 -13.15 -5.64 -34.23
CA LEU A 114 -12.88 -4.67 -35.30
C LEU A 114 -14.04 -4.54 -36.30
N PRO A 115 -14.57 -5.65 -36.87
CA PRO A 115 -15.70 -5.56 -37.79
C PRO A 115 -16.95 -4.95 -37.13
N TRP A 116 -17.19 -5.26 -35.85
CA TRP A 116 -18.31 -4.66 -35.11
C TRP A 116 -18.14 -3.15 -34.93
N VAL A 117 -16.92 -2.67 -34.63
CA VAL A 117 -16.62 -1.24 -34.51
C VAL A 117 -16.77 -0.54 -35.86
N GLU A 118 -16.24 -1.13 -36.93
CA GLU A 118 -16.35 -0.57 -38.29
C GLU A 118 -17.80 -0.46 -38.75
N ASP A 119 -18.61 -1.52 -38.54
CA ASP A 119 -20.01 -1.55 -38.96
C ASP A 119 -20.90 -0.59 -38.14
N ARG A 120 -20.57 -0.35 -36.86
CA ARG A 120 -21.44 0.43 -35.95
C ARG A 120 -21.02 1.88 -35.72
N LEU A 121 -19.73 2.18 -35.81
CA LEU A 121 -19.17 3.49 -35.51
C LEU A 121 -18.60 4.19 -36.75
N ASP A 122 -18.51 3.52 -37.91
CA ASP A 122 -17.94 4.04 -39.16
C ASP A 122 -16.48 4.57 -38.99
N ILE A 123 -15.77 4.06 -37.98
CA ILE A 123 -14.37 4.34 -37.71
C ILE A 123 -13.56 3.18 -38.27
N ARG A 124 -12.83 3.41 -39.36
CA ARG A 124 -11.85 2.45 -39.87
C ARG A 124 -10.60 2.48 -39.01
N LEU A 125 -10.46 1.48 -38.16
CA LEU A 125 -9.25 1.27 -37.35
C LEU A 125 -8.32 0.36 -38.14
N ASP A 126 -7.42 0.96 -38.91
CA ASP A 126 -6.37 0.23 -39.64
C ASP A 126 -5.35 -0.34 -38.64
N LEU A 127 -5.67 -1.51 -38.10
CA LEU A 127 -4.79 -2.31 -37.25
C LEU A 127 -3.99 -3.33 -38.06
N GLU A 128 -3.89 -3.19 -39.38
CA GLU A 128 -2.99 -4.01 -40.23
C GLU A 128 -1.52 -3.93 -39.77
N THR A 129 -1.14 -2.86 -39.07
CA THR A 129 0.20 -2.72 -38.46
C THR A 129 0.35 -3.41 -37.10
N PHE A 130 -0.75 -3.89 -36.51
CA PHE A 130 -0.75 -4.62 -35.24
C PHE A 130 -0.44 -6.09 -35.49
N ASP A 131 0.85 -6.39 -35.59
CA ASP A 131 1.39 -7.72 -35.71
C ASP A 131 1.06 -8.53 -34.43
N ALA A 132 -0.07 -9.24 -34.46
CA ALA A 132 -0.56 -10.05 -33.36
C ALA A 132 0.46 -11.13 -32.96
N GLU A 133 1.29 -11.61 -33.89
CA GLU A 133 2.38 -12.55 -33.61
C GLU A 133 3.53 -11.88 -32.85
N ARG A 134 3.88 -10.63 -33.19
CA ARG A 134 4.81 -9.83 -32.38
C ARG A 134 4.25 -9.52 -31.00
N ALA A 135 2.98 -9.13 -30.89
CA ALA A 135 2.39 -8.80 -29.59
C ALA A 135 2.30 -10.04 -28.70
N THR A 136 1.85 -11.18 -29.23
CA THR A 136 1.84 -12.46 -28.49
C THR A 136 3.24 -12.93 -28.11
N SER A 137 4.21 -12.85 -29.01
CA SER A 137 5.59 -13.27 -28.71
C SER A 137 6.26 -12.38 -27.66
N LEU A 138 6.08 -11.05 -27.71
CA LEU A 138 6.53 -10.14 -26.65
C LEU A 138 5.87 -10.47 -25.31
N ILE A 139 4.54 -10.63 -25.28
CA ILE A 139 3.81 -10.93 -24.05
C ILE A 139 4.21 -12.30 -23.48
N GLN A 140 4.40 -13.31 -24.34
CA GLN A 140 4.90 -14.64 -23.94
C GLN A 140 6.35 -14.58 -23.46
N GLU A 141 7.21 -13.77 -24.08
CA GLU A 141 8.58 -13.54 -23.64
C GLU A 141 8.60 -12.85 -22.27
N TYR A 142 7.79 -11.80 -22.06
CA TYR A 142 7.64 -11.17 -20.75
C TYR A 142 7.10 -12.14 -19.69
N PHE A 143 6.11 -12.96 -20.02
CA PHE A 143 5.57 -13.96 -19.09
C PHE A 143 6.57 -15.06 -18.78
N HIS A 144 7.28 -15.56 -19.79
CA HIS A 144 8.36 -16.51 -19.61
C HIS A 144 9.48 -15.87 -18.80
N ASN A 145 9.80 -14.60 -19.02
CA ASN A 145 10.78 -13.86 -18.22
C ASN A 145 10.30 -13.65 -16.79
N ILE A 146 9.01 -13.42 -16.52
CA ILE A 146 8.47 -13.29 -15.14
C ILE A 146 8.46 -14.65 -14.42
N THR A 147 7.99 -15.70 -15.10
CA THR A 147 7.85 -17.06 -14.55
C THR A 147 9.22 -17.74 -14.41
N SER A 148 10.07 -17.62 -15.43
CA SER A 148 11.46 -18.02 -15.36
C SER A 148 12.25 -17.08 -14.46
N ALA A 149 11.94 -15.80 -14.28
CA ALA A 149 12.55 -14.98 -13.23
C ALA A 149 12.18 -15.50 -11.84
N ALA A 150 10.97 -15.99 -11.59
CA ALA A 150 10.68 -16.66 -10.31
C ALA A 150 11.56 -17.91 -10.10
N GLY A 151 11.73 -18.74 -11.14
CA GLY A 151 12.64 -19.91 -11.10
C GLY A 151 14.15 -19.56 -11.13
N ASN A 152 14.50 -18.47 -11.81
CA ASN A 152 15.86 -17.97 -11.99
C ASN A 152 16.28 -17.10 -10.83
N VAL A 153 15.37 -16.46 -10.11
CA VAL A 153 15.65 -15.85 -8.80
C VAL A 153 16.04 -16.97 -7.86
N LEU A 154 15.29 -18.08 -7.79
CA LEU A 154 15.67 -19.20 -6.94
C LEU A 154 17.05 -19.77 -7.32
N THR A 155 17.33 -20.01 -8.61
CA THR A 155 18.64 -20.57 -9.04
C THR A 155 19.79 -19.56 -9.06
N THR A 156 19.56 -18.29 -9.40
CA THR A 156 20.56 -17.20 -9.39
C THR A 156 20.86 -16.73 -7.98
N MET A 157 19.87 -16.74 -7.07
CA MET A 157 20.11 -16.57 -5.64
C MET A 157 21.01 -17.70 -5.16
N THR A 158 20.68 -18.97 -5.45
CA THR A 158 21.48 -20.12 -5.01
C THR A 158 22.91 -20.14 -5.59
N ARG A 159 23.12 -19.65 -6.82
CA ARG A 159 24.46 -19.51 -7.45
C ARG A 159 25.26 -18.31 -6.92
N SER A 160 24.60 -17.24 -6.50
CA SER A 160 25.21 -16.09 -5.83
C SER A 160 25.08 -16.28 -4.31
N GLY A 161 25.93 -17.12 -3.72
CA GLY A 161 25.86 -17.45 -2.29
C GLY A 161 25.70 -16.23 -1.36
N GLY A 162 26.33 -15.10 -1.71
CA GLY A 162 26.16 -13.83 -0.99
C GLY A 162 24.75 -13.22 -1.08
N ARG A 163 24.09 -13.22 -2.24
CA ARG A 163 22.72 -12.66 -2.38
C ARG A 163 21.67 -13.56 -1.74
N PHE A 164 21.83 -14.87 -1.82
CA PHE A 164 20.95 -15.81 -1.12
C PHE A 164 21.03 -15.61 0.39
N ILE A 165 22.23 -15.44 0.95
CA ILE A 165 22.39 -15.16 2.38
C ILE A 165 21.68 -13.87 2.76
N VAL A 166 21.82 -12.78 1.99
CA VAL A 166 21.14 -11.50 2.29
C VAL A 166 19.62 -11.66 2.23
N TRP A 167 19.09 -12.34 1.21
CA TRP A 167 17.65 -12.59 1.08
C TRP A 167 17.11 -13.47 2.21
N LEU A 168 17.79 -14.58 2.52
CA LEU A 168 17.44 -15.49 3.61
C LEU A 168 17.50 -14.77 4.96
N THR A 169 18.53 -13.94 5.16
CA THR A 169 18.64 -13.09 6.34
C THR A 169 17.43 -12.17 6.43
N GLY A 170 17.04 -11.48 5.35
CA GLY A 170 15.84 -10.65 5.33
C GLY A 170 14.56 -11.43 5.65
N MET A 171 14.39 -12.61 5.06
CA MET A 171 13.23 -13.48 5.27
C MET A 171 13.10 -13.98 6.71
N VAL A 172 14.22 -14.21 7.40
CA VAL A 172 14.26 -14.59 8.83
C VAL A 172 14.18 -13.36 9.75
N LEU A 173 14.77 -12.25 9.33
CA LEU A 173 14.87 -11.04 10.14
C LEU A 173 13.52 -10.32 10.23
N VAL A 174 12.73 -10.28 9.16
CA VAL A 174 11.37 -9.70 9.20
C VAL A 174 10.48 -10.33 10.29
N PRO A 175 10.25 -11.65 10.30
CA PRO A 175 9.41 -12.29 11.31
C PRO A 175 10.02 -12.16 12.72
N LEU A 176 11.34 -12.26 12.84
CA LEU A 176 12.04 -12.15 14.12
C LEU A 176 11.89 -10.75 14.73
N VAL A 177 12.16 -9.71 13.95
CA VAL A 177 12.04 -8.32 14.40
C VAL A 177 10.59 -7.98 14.69
N ALA A 178 9.63 -8.42 13.85
CA ALA A 178 8.22 -8.23 14.12
C ALA A 178 7.79 -8.86 15.45
N PHE A 179 8.26 -10.09 15.73
CA PHE A 179 8.01 -10.77 17.01
C PHE A 179 8.52 -9.97 18.21
N TYR A 180 9.79 -9.53 18.18
CA TYR A 180 10.35 -8.73 19.27
C TYR A 180 9.66 -7.36 19.41
N LEU A 181 9.34 -6.70 18.30
CA LEU A 181 8.63 -5.43 18.32
C LEU A 181 7.24 -5.56 18.94
N MET A 182 6.45 -6.59 18.60
CA MET A 182 5.15 -6.81 19.23
C MET A 182 5.29 -7.15 20.72
N ARG A 183 6.24 -8.02 21.06
CA ARG A 183 6.47 -8.45 22.45
C ARG A 183 6.90 -7.29 23.34
N ASP A 184 7.85 -6.48 22.90
CA ASP A 184 8.47 -5.43 23.70
C ASP A 184 7.95 -4.01 23.35
N TRP A 185 6.88 -3.88 22.56
CA TRP A 185 6.33 -2.60 22.10
C TRP A 185 6.14 -1.58 23.23
N ASN A 186 5.49 -1.98 24.33
CA ASN A 186 5.20 -1.08 25.45
C ASN A 186 6.49 -0.58 26.11
N ARG A 187 7.47 -1.49 26.32
CA ARG A 187 8.77 -1.15 26.90
C ARG A 187 9.57 -0.23 26.00
N LEU A 188 9.52 -0.45 24.69
CA LEU A 188 10.15 0.42 23.70
C LEU A 188 9.55 1.82 23.75
N MET A 189 8.23 1.93 23.81
CA MET A 189 7.54 3.22 23.87
C MET A 189 7.82 3.97 25.19
N GLU A 190 7.85 3.27 26.32
CA GLU A 190 8.24 3.83 27.62
C GLU A 190 9.69 4.34 27.59
N ALA A 191 10.63 3.55 27.08
CA ALA A 191 12.03 3.95 26.96
C ALA A 191 12.19 5.18 26.04
N LEU A 192 11.47 5.23 24.91
CA LEU A 192 11.47 6.40 24.02
C LEU A 192 10.88 7.64 24.70
N ARG A 193 9.84 7.46 25.51
CA ARG A 193 9.22 8.54 26.28
C ARG A 193 10.18 9.09 27.34
N ASP A 194 10.91 8.22 28.03
CA ASP A 194 11.87 8.61 29.07
C ASP A 194 13.08 9.40 28.53
N MET A 195 13.39 9.25 27.23
CA MET A 195 14.42 10.03 26.55
C MET A 195 13.98 11.46 26.20
N LEU A 196 12.68 11.76 26.29
CA LEU A 196 12.16 13.08 25.94
C LEU A 196 12.37 14.10 27.07
N PRO A 197 12.79 15.32 26.75
CA PRO A 197 12.75 16.43 27.70
C PRO A 197 11.31 16.68 28.19
N ARG A 198 11.13 16.83 29.51
CA ARG A 198 9.81 16.96 30.16
C ARG A 198 8.96 18.13 29.64
N ASN A 199 9.58 19.15 29.07
CA ASN A 199 8.90 20.31 28.50
C ASN A 199 8.26 20.02 27.12
N VAL A 200 8.77 19.05 26.35
CA VAL A 200 8.23 18.69 25.03
C VAL A 200 7.46 17.37 25.04
N GLU A 201 7.67 16.54 26.06
CA GLU A 201 7.02 15.23 26.23
C GLU A 201 5.51 15.24 25.95
N PRO A 202 4.68 16.15 26.54
CA PRO A 202 3.23 16.14 26.32
C PRO A 202 2.84 16.43 24.86
N THR A 203 3.66 17.20 24.16
CA THR A 203 3.43 17.54 22.75
C THR A 203 3.82 16.36 21.84
N VAL A 204 4.98 15.75 22.10
CA VAL A 204 5.47 14.61 21.32
C VAL A 204 4.56 13.39 21.50
N VAL A 205 4.17 13.06 22.74
CA VAL A 205 3.25 11.94 23.02
C VAL A 205 1.91 12.12 22.32
N ARG A 206 1.37 13.35 22.32
CA ARG A 206 0.12 13.67 21.59
C ARG A 206 0.28 13.49 20.08
N LEU A 207 1.41 13.90 19.52
CA LEU A 207 1.70 13.76 18.09
C LEU A 207 1.86 12.29 17.70
N ILE A 208 2.57 11.50 18.52
CA ILE A 208 2.70 10.05 18.36
C ILE A 208 1.31 9.39 18.40
N SER A 209 0.45 9.75 19.36
CA SER A 209 -0.90 9.16 19.43
C SER A 209 -1.78 9.53 18.21
N GLN A 210 -1.62 10.73 17.66
CA GLN A 210 -2.34 11.13 16.45
C GLN A 210 -1.84 10.39 15.20
N CYS A 211 -0.52 10.20 15.09
CA CYS A 211 0.08 9.37 14.05
C CYS A 211 -0.37 7.91 14.17
N ASP A 212 -0.38 7.36 15.38
CA ASP A 212 -0.85 6.02 15.70
C ASP A 212 -2.32 5.85 15.28
N GLU A 213 -3.19 6.78 15.68
CA GLU A 213 -4.60 6.71 15.31
C GLU A 213 -4.84 6.80 13.79
N ALA A 214 -4.05 7.59 13.07
CA ALA A 214 -4.11 7.73 11.62
C ALA A 214 -3.58 6.47 10.91
N LEU A 215 -2.39 5.99 11.30
CA LEU A 215 -1.75 4.79 10.74
C LEU A 215 -2.57 3.53 11.01
N GLY A 216 -2.99 3.34 12.26
CA GLY A 216 -3.75 2.17 12.69
C GLY A 216 -5.15 2.14 12.07
N GLY A 217 -5.81 3.29 11.94
CA GLY A 217 -7.06 3.41 11.21
C GLY A 217 -6.89 3.04 9.73
N PHE A 218 -5.91 3.65 9.06
CA PHE A 218 -5.65 3.40 7.64
C PHE A 218 -5.35 1.93 7.34
N LEU A 219 -4.37 1.33 8.03
CA LEU A 219 -3.92 -0.02 7.71
C LEU A 219 -5.02 -1.08 7.93
N ARG A 220 -5.75 -1.00 9.05
CA ARG A 220 -6.87 -1.91 9.32
C ARG A 220 -8.02 -1.69 8.34
N GLY A 221 -8.35 -0.43 8.07
CA GLY A 221 -9.35 -0.06 7.10
C GLY A 221 -9.04 -0.62 5.72
N GLN A 222 -7.79 -0.46 5.26
CA GLN A 222 -7.34 -0.88 3.94
C GLN A 222 -7.39 -2.40 3.76
N VAL A 223 -6.97 -3.17 4.78
CA VAL A 223 -7.11 -4.64 4.75
C VAL A 223 -8.58 -5.05 4.62
N LEU A 224 -9.49 -4.39 5.33
CA LEU A 224 -10.93 -4.66 5.23
C LEU A 224 -11.50 -4.26 3.86
N VAL A 225 -11.04 -3.15 3.28
CA VAL A 225 -11.40 -2.72 1.92
C VAL A 225 -10.97 -3.77 0.90
N MET A 226 -9.71 -4.24 0.96
CA MET A 226 -9.16 -5.25 0.05
C MET A 226 -9.97 -6.56 0.08
N ILE A 227 -10.30 -7.05 1.27
CA ILE A 227 -11.12 -8.27 1.45
C ILE A 227 -12.53 -8.03 0.92
N SER A 228 -13.13 -6.87 1.24
CA SER A 228 -14.49 -6.53 0.82
C SER A 228 -14.60 -6.43 -0.71
N LEU A 229 -13.64 -5.75 -1.36
CA LEU A 229 -13.59 -5.64 -2.82
C LEU A 229 -13.31 -6.98 -3.49
N GLY A 230 -12.42 -7.79 -2.91
CA GLY A 230 -12.18 -9.15 -3.38
C GLY A 230 -13.46 -9.98 -3.43
N LEU A 231 -14.28 -9.87 -2.37
CA LEU A 231 -15.58 -10.54 -2.29
C LEU A 231 -16.61 -9.92 -3.25
N ILE A 232 -16.74 -8.59 -3.29
CA ILE A 232 -17.71 -7.88 -4.15
C ILE A 232 -17.44 -8.18 -5.63
N TYR A 233 -16.18 -8.06 -6.07
CA TYR A 233 -15.81 -8.36 -7.45
C TYR A 233 -15.89 -9.87 -7.73
N GLY A 234 -15.39 -10.72 -6.83
CA GLY A 234 -15.43 -12.17 -7.03
C GLY A 234 -16.87 -12.70 -7.16
N VAL A 235 -17.75 -12.32 -6.22
CA VAL A 235 -19.16 -12.72 -6.24
C VAL A 235 -19.92 -12.03 -7.37
N GLY A 236 -19.70 -10.74 -7.61
CA GLY A 236 -20.37 -9.99 -8.67
C GLY A 236 -20.07 -10.55 -10.05
N LEU A 237 -18.80 -10.83 -10.36
CA LEU A 237 -18.40 -11.45 -11.61
C LEU A 237 -18.91 -12.90 -11.73
N TRP A 238 -18.97 -13.63 -10.62
CA TRP A 238 -19.50 -14.99 -10.60
C TRP A 238 -21.01 -15.02 -10.89
N ILE A 239 -21.78 -14.07 -10.35
CA ILE A 239 -23.21 -13.91 -10.64
C ILE A 239 -23.44 -13.59 -12.13
N VAL A 240 -22.59 -12.74 -12.73
CA VAL A 240 -22.63 -12.45 -14.17
C VAL A 240 -22.29 -13.70 -15.00
N GLY A 241 -21.62 -14.69 -14.42
CA GLY A 241 -21.22 -15.92 -15.09
C GLY A 241 -19.85 -15.82 -15.76
N LEU A 242 -19.02 -14.85 -15.38
CA LEU A 242 -17.67 -14.70 -15.91
C LEU A 242 -16.77 -15.86 -15.43
N ASN A 243 -16.04 -16.46 -16.37
CA ASN A 243 -15.02 -17.45 -16.06
C ASN A 243 -13.96 -16.82 -15.16
N ASN A 244 -13.46 -17.60 -14.20
CA ASN A 244 -12.36 -17.21 -13.32
C ASN A 244 -12.69 -15.97 -12.45
N ALA A 245 -13.98 -15.68 -12.25
CA ALA A 245 -14.50 -14.55 -11.51
C ALA A 245 -13.85 -14.36 -10.13
N PHE A 246 -13.74 -15.43 -9.33
CA PHE A 246 -13.14 -15.35 -8.00
C PHE A 246 -11.64 -15.03 -8.03
N ALA A 247 -10.91 -15.55 -9.00
CA ALA A 247 -9.49 -15.24 -9.16
C ALA A 247 -9.31 -13.76 -9.55
N ILE A 248 -10.04 -13.30 -10.56
CA ILE A 248 -10.00 -11.91 -11.03
C ILE A 248 -10.42 -10.95 -9.90
N GLY A 249 -11.51 -11.27 -9.21
CA GLY A 249 -12.00 -10.49 -8.07
C GLY A 249 -10.97 -10.42 -6.94
N MET A 250 -10.36 -11.55 -6.57
CA MET A 250 -9.32 -11.60 -5.55
C MET A 250 -8.07 -10.79 -5.94
N ILE A 251 -7.61 -10.89 -7.19
CA ILE A 251 -6.49 -10.06 -7.68
C ILE A 251 -6.87 -8.58 -7.59
N ALA A 252 -8.04 -8.20 -8.08
CA ALA A 252 -8.51 -6.82 -8.03
C ALA A 252 -8.59 -6.29 -6.59
N GLY A 253 -9.12 -7.09 -5.67
CA GLY A 253 -9.18 -6.75 -4.23
C GLY A 253 -7.81 -6.70 -3.55
N LEU A 254 -6.87 -7.59 -3.88
CA LEU A 254 -5.52 -7.55 -3.31
C LEU A 254 -4.72 -6.35 -3.82
N VAL A 255 -4.83 -6.04 -5.12
CA VAL A 255 -4.09 -4.91 -5.70
C VAL A 255 -4.75 -3.56 -5.38
N SER A 256 -5.99 -3.56 -4.87
CA SER A 256 -6.65 -2.34 -4.37
C SER A 256 -5.99 -1.74 -3.13
N PHE A 257 -4.93 -2.36 -2.58
CA PHE A 257 -4.06 -1.70 -1.60
C PHE A 257 -3.60 -0.32 -2.11
N VAL A 258 -3.30 -0.22 -3.40
CA VAL A 258 -3.06 1.07 -4.07
C VAL A 258 -4.39 1.58 -4.64
N PRO A 259 -4.82 2.81 -4.30
CA PRO A 259 -6.08 3.38 -4.78
C PRO A 259 -6.20 3.29 -6.30
N TYR A 260 -7.40 2.94 -6.78
CA TYR A 260 -7.77 2.75 -8.18
C TYR A 260 -7.10 1.58 -8.92
N LEU A 261 -5.93 1.12 -8.46
CA LEU A 261 -5.14 0.12 -9.15
C LEU A 261 -5.86 -1.23 -9.23
N GLY A 262 -6.56 -1.60 -8.15
CA GLY A 262 -7.39 -2.81 -8.12
C GLY A 262 -8.50 -2.81 -9.17
N ALA A 263 -9.20 -1.69 -9.34
CA ALA A 263 -10.26 -1.54 -10.33
C ALA A 263 -9.70 -1.59 -11.75
N ILE A 264 -8.61 -0.88 -12.01
CA ILE A 264 -7.96 -0.84 -13.34
C ILE A 264 -7.54 -2.24 -13.77
N ILE A 265 -6.84 -2.97 -12.88
CA ILE A 265 -6.38 -4.33 -13.18
C ILE A 265 -7.56 -5.29 -13.28
N GLY A 266 -8.55 -5.16 -12.40
CA GLY A 266 -9.76 -5.98 -12.43
C GLY A 266 -10.55 -5.82 -13.72
N ILE A 267 -10.80 -4.57 -14.14
CA ILE A 267 -11.50 -4.25 -15.41
C ILE A 267 -10.72 -4.79 -16.59
N LEU A 268 -9.39 -4.65 -16.60
CA LEU A 268 -8.55 -5.16 -17.67
C LEU A 268 -8.68 -6.69 -17.77
N LEU A 269 -8.47 -7.41 -16.66
CA LEU A 269 -8.54 -8.87 -16.64
C LEU A 269 -9.94 -9.40 -16.95
N ALA A 270 -10.97 -8.83 -16.32
CA ALA A 270 -12.37 -9.23 -16.51
C ALA A 270 -12.88 -8.85 -17.89
N GLY A 271 -12.55 -7.66 -18.39
CA GLY A 271 -12.97 -7.16 -19.69
C GLY A 271 -12.38 -7.99 -20.82
N VAL A 272 -11.08 -8.29 -20.76
CA VAL A 272 -10.44 -9.24 -21.68
C VAL A 272 -11.18 -10.57 -21.64
N THR A 273 -11.28 -11.19 -20.46
CA THR A 273 -11.98 -12.48 -20.25
C THR A 273 -13.40 -12.48 -20.82
N ALA A 274 -14.13 -11.38 -20.64
CA ALA A 274 -15.51 -11.24 -21.07
C ALA A 274 -15.64 -11.23 -22.59
N VAL A 275 -14.80 -10.45 -23.29
CA VAL A 275 -14.79 -10.37 -24.76
C VAL A 275 -14.64 -11.75 -25.40
N ILE A 276 -13.80 -12.62 -24.83
CA ILE A 276 -13.50 -13.94 -25.38
C ILE A 276 -14.59 -14.95 -25.04
N GLN A 277 -15.11 -14.87 -23.81
CA GLN A 277 -16.10 -15.80 -23.34
C GLN A 277 -17.43 -15.62 -24.06
N ASP A 278 -17.89 -14.38 -24.19
CA ASP A 278 -19.13 -14.02 -24.88
C ASP A 278 -19.06 -12.55 -25.32
N PHE A 279 -18.86 -12.32 -26.63
CA PHE A 279 -18.85 -10.98 -27.20
C PHE A 279 -20.28 -10.45 -27.38
N SER A 280 -20.95 -10.22 -26.25
CA SER A 280 -22.24 -9.55 -26.17
C SER A 280 -22.08 -8.23 -25.45
N ILE A 281 -22.58 -7.15 -26.05
CA ILE A 281 -22.60 -5.82 -25.42
C ILE A 281 -23.27 -5.90 -24.04
N MET A 282 -24.32 -6.70 -23.91
CA MET A 282 -25.02 -6.88 -22.64
C MET A 282 -24.14 -7.56 -21.58
N PHE A 283 -23.33 -8.54 -22.00
CA PHE A 283 -22.39 -9.23 -21.10
C PHE A 283 -21.27 -8.30 -20.65
N LEU A 284 -20.68 -7.55 -21.58
CA LEU A 284 -19.66 -6.53 -21.30
C LEU A 284 -20.18 -5.42 -20.38
N LEU A 285 -21.40 -4.94 -20.62
CA LEU A 285 -22.06 -3.97 -19.75
C LEU A 285 -22.34 -4.54 -18.36
N SER A 286 -22.68 -5.83 -18.26
CA SER A 286 -22.89 -6.49 -16.96
C SER A 286 -21.60 -6.58 -16.16
N VAL A 287 -20.48 -6.94 -16.81
CA VAL A 287 -19.14 -6.94 -16.19
C VAL A 287 -18.74 -5.53 -15.77
N ALA A 288 -18.91 -4.53 -16.65
CA ALA A 288 -18.63 -3.14 -16.32
C ALA A 288 -19.48 -2.64 -15.14
N ALA A 289 -20.76 -3.03 -15.08
CA ALA A 289 -21.66 -2.69 -13.99
C ALA A 289 -21.16 -3.22 -12.64
N VAL A 290 -20.59 -4.44 -12.58
CA VAL A 290 -19.98 -4.98 -11.35
C VAL A 290 -18.85 -4.08 -10.85
N PHE A 291 -17.97 -3.60 -11.75
CA PHE A 291 -16.89 -2.70 -11.37
C PHE A 291 -17.39 -1.32 -10.95
N VAL A 292 -18.37 -0.76 -11.67
CA VAL A 292 -19.00 0.53 -11.31
C VAL A 292 -19.66 0.44 -9.94
N ILE A 293 -20.41 -0.63 -9.67
CA ILE A 293 -21.06 -0.87 -8.37
C ILE A 293 -19.99 -1.02 -7.29
N GLY A 294 -18.98 -1.87 -7.50
CA GLY A 294 -17.92 -2.07 -6.52
C GLY A 294 -17.11 -0.81 -6.23
N GLN A 295 -16.78 -0.01 -7.26
CA GLN A 295 -16.11 1.29 -7.10
C GLN A 295 -16.98 2.31 -6.37
N THR A 296 -18.29 2.28 -6.61
CA THR A 296 -19.25 3.15 -5.92
C THR A 296 -19.36 2.75 -4.45
N ILE A 297 -19.43 1.46 -4.15
CA ILE A 297 -19.41 0.93 -2.78
C ILE A 297 -18.09 1.27 -2.10
N GLU A 298 -16.96 1.14 -2.80
CA GLU A 298 -15.64 1.52 -2.28
C GLU A 298 -15.61 3.00 -1.88
N SER A 299 -15.89 3.88 -2.83
CA SER A 299 -15.76 5.32 -2.68
C SER A 299 -16.79 5.93 -1.71
N LEU A 300 -18.03 5.44 -1.72
CA LEU A 300 -19.11 6.02 -0.90
C LEU A 300 -19.30 5.33 0.46
N LEU A 301 -18.96 4.05 0.59
CA LEU A 301 -19.23 3.28 1.80
C LEU A 301 -17.97 2.76 2.48
N LEU A 302 -17.12 2.02 1.76
CA LEU A 302 -15.98 1.33 2.39
C LEU A 302 -14.90 2.30 2.82
N THR A 303 -14.44 3.18 1.93
CA THR A 303 -13.35 4.12 2.22
C THR A 303 -13.74 5.08 3.36
N PRO A 304 -14.89 5.77 3.33
CA PRO A 304 -15.27 6.67 4.43
C PRO A 304 -15.51 5.94 5.76
N LYS A 305 -16.02 4.71 5.75
CA LYS A 305 -16.36 3.97 6.97
C LYS A 305 -15.17 3.23 7.59
N LEU A 306 -14.28 2.69 6.75
CA LEU A 306 -13.19 1.80 7.18
C LEU A 306 -11.86 2.55 7.29
N VAL A 307 -11.58 3.44 6.34
CA VAL A 307 -10.33 4.21 6.29
C VAL A 307 -10.53 5.62 6.89
N GLY A 308 -11.70 6.21 6.67
CA GLY A 308 -12.11 7.51 7.19
C GLY A 308 -11.51 8.71 6.45
N ASP A 309 -11.99 9.91 6.79
CA ASP A 309 -11.45 11.20 6.29
C ASP A 309 -10.06 11.55 6.87
N ARG A 310 -9.47 10.63 7.64
CA ARG A 310 -8.31 10.91 8.50
C ARG A 310 -7.05 11.25 7.74
N ILE A 311 -6.93 10.79 6.50
CA ILE A 311 -5.76 11.09 5.68
C ILE A 311 -5.88 12.50 5.09
N GLY A 312 -7.09 12.95 4.72
CA GLY A 312 -7.36 14.31 4.21
C GLY A 312 -6.45 14.72 3.04
N LEU A 313 -5.90 13.76 2.30
CA LEU A 313 -4.96 14.00 1.23
C LEU A 313 -5.71 14.23 -0.07
N HIS A 314 -5.29 15.27 -0.80
CA HIS A 314 -5.72 15.48 -2.16
C HIS A 314 -5.29 14.28 -3.03
N PRO A 315 -6.12 13.76 -3.94
CA PRO A 315 -5.79 12.58 -4.77
C PRO A 315 -4.45 12.70 -5.51
N VAL A 316 -4.12 13.91 -5.98
CA VAL A 316 -2.83 14.19 -6.63
C VAL A 316 -1.64 13.91 -5.70
N LEU A 317 -1.75 14.22 -4.40
CA LEU A 317 -0.68 13.94 -3.45
C LEU A 317 -0.55 12.44 -3.19
N VAL A 318 -1.65 11.70 -3.20
CA VAL A 318 -1.62 10.24 -3.09
C VAL A 318 -0.85 9.62 -4.26
N ILE A 319 -1.17 10.02 -5.50
CA ILE A 319 -0.46 9.58 -6.70
C ILE A 319 1.03 9.94 -6.60
N PHE A 320 1.33 11.18 -6.22
CA PHE A 320 2.71 11.63 -6.04
C PHE A 320 3.47 10.79 -4.99
N MET A 321 2.86 10.52 -3.84
CA MET A 321 3.50 9.72 -2.78
C MET A 321 3.75 8.29 -3.21
N VAL A 322 2.81 7.68 -3.95
CA VAL A 322 2.99 6.33 -4.51
C VAL A 322 4.13 6.30 -5.53
N MET A 323 4.17 7.28 -6.45
CA MET A 323 5.24 7.37 -7.46
C MET A 323 6.61 7.66 -6.82
N ALA A 324 6.66 8.60 -5.88
CA ALA A 324 7.89 8.95 -5.16
C ALA A 324 8.39 7.77 -4.31
N GLY A 325 7.50 7.09 -3.58
CA GLY A 325 7.81 5.88 -2.84
C GLY A 325 8.35 4.78 -3.75
N GLY A 326 7.68 4.53 -4.87
CA GLY A 326 8.12 3.58 -5.89
C GLY A 326 9.52 3.87 -6.43
N GLN A 327 9.83 5.13 -6.70
CA GLN A 327 11.13 5.53 -7.20
C GLN A 327 12.24 5.39 -6.15
N LEU A 328 11.96 5.72 -4.89
CA LEU A 328 12.97 5.74 -3.82
C LEU A 328 13.25 4.36 -3.22
N PHE A 329 12.20 3.56 -3.00
CA PHE A 329 12.28 2.30 -2.26
C PHE A 329 11.60 1.13 -2.98
N GLY A 330 11.30 1.28 -4.28
CA GLY A 330 10.67 0.24 -5.09
C GLY A 330 9.28 -0.14 -4.57
N PHE A 331 8.95 -1.42 -4.66
CA PHE A 331 7.67 -1.96 -4.19
C PHE A 331 7.38 -1.64 -2.72
N THR A 332 8.39 -1.72 -1.85
CA THR A 332 8.23 -1.38 -0.43
C THR A 332 7.84 0.09 -0.24
N GLY A 333 8.38 0.99 -1.07
CA GLY A 333 8.02 2.39 -1.04
C GLY A 333 6.58 2.66 -1.51
N ILE A 334 6.09 1.92 -2.51
CA ILE A 334 4.67 1.96 -2.91
C ILE A 334 3.79 1.51 -1.75
N LEU A 335 4.16 0.41 -1.08
CA LEU A 335 3.42 -0.14 0.06
C LEU A 335 3.36 0.84 1.23
N LEU A 336 4.47 1.53 1.50
CA LEU A 336 4.59 2.45 2.64
C LEU A 336 4.16 3.89 2.32
N ALA A 337 3.94 4.24 1.05
CA ALA A 337 3.66 5.61 0.61
C ALA A 337 2.48 6.25 1.37
N LEU A 338 1.33 5.56 1.39
CA LEU A 338 0.11 6.05 2.02
C LEU A 338 0.19 6.11 3.56
N PRO A 339 0.68 5.07 4.26
CA PRO A 339 0.93 5.15 5.70
C PRO A 339 1.86 6.30 6.09
N VAL A 340 2.98 6.44 5.38
CA VAL A 340 3.94 7.53 5.63
C VAL A 340 3.29 8.89 5.35
N ALA A 341 2.49 9.01 4.30
CA ALA A 341 1.78 10.25 4.00
C ALA A 341 0.71 10.59 5.05
N ALA A 342 0.02 9.60 5.62
CA ALA A 342 -0.93 9.78 6.70
C ALA A 342 -0.24 10.34 7.96
N ALA A 343 0.86 9.71 8.39
CA ALA A 343 1.67 10.22 9.51
C ALA A 343 2.27 11.60 9.20
N GLY A 344 2.77 11.80 7.98
CA GLY A 344 3.31 13.08 7.52
C GLY A 344 2.27 14.20 7.56
N THR A 345 1.00 13.92 7.27
CA THR A 345 -0.08 14.91 7.32
C THR A 345 -0.32 15.41 8.74
N VAL A 346 -0.24 14.52 9.74
CA VAL A 346 -0.33 14.89 11.16
C VAL A 346 0.80 15.86 11.52
N LEU A 347 2.04 15.55 11.10
CA LEU A 347 3.20 16.41 11.33
C LEU A 347 3.04 17.78 10.63
N VAL A 348 2.65 17.79 9.36
CA VAL A 348 2.46 19.01 8.58
C VAL A 348 1.39 19.90 9.20
N ARG A 349 0.25 19.34 9.61
CA ARG A 349 -0.81 20.10 10.32
C ARG A 349 -0.28 20.71 11.61
N PHE A 350 0.47 19.94 12.40
CA PHE A 350 1.09 20.44 13.62
C PHE A 350 2.06 21.59 13.37
N PHE A 351 2.97 21.46 12.39
CA PHE A 351 3.91 22.52 12.04
C PHE A 351 3.23 23.76 11.48
N TYR A 352 2.21 23.58 10.63
CA TYR A 352 1.43 24.68 10.08
C TYR A 352 0.70 25.46 11.17
N GLN A 353 0.06 24.77 12.12
CA GLN A 353 -0.63 25.41 13.24
C GLN A 353 0.36 26.09 14.19
N SER A 354 1.52 25.47 14.44
CA SER A 354 2.60 26.07 15.22
C SER A 354 3.16 27.33 14.56
N TYR A 355 3.31 27.31 13.23
CA TYR A 355 3.74 28.48 12.45
C TYR A 355 2.72 29.62 12.52
N LYS A 356 1.43 29.36 12.32
CA LYS A 356 0.37 30.37 12.44
C LYS A 356 0.25 30.99 13.83
N ASN A 357 0.53 30.20 14.87
CA ASN A 357 0.54 30.67 16.25
C ASN A 357 1.87 31.32 16.65
N SER A 358 2.87 31.33 15.76
CA SER A 358 4.16 31.94 16.05
C SER A 358 4.08 33.46 15.91
N ARG A 359 4.89 34.16 16.71
CA ARG A 359 5.02 35.63 16.62
C ARG A 359 5.48 36.10 15.23
N LEU A 360 6.21 35.25 14.49
CA LEU A 360 6.66 35.53 13.13
C LEU A 360 5.50 35.73 12.16
N TYR A 361 4.39 35.00 12.34
CA TYR A 361 3.20 35.12 11.49
C TYR A 361 2.24 36.21 11.99
N GLN A 362 2.16 36.43 13.31
CA GLN A 362 1.26 37.42 13.90
C GLN A 362 1.78 38.86 13.79
N GLN A 363 3.08 39.08 13.58
CA GLN A 363 3.68 40.42 13.51
C GLN A 363 3.25 41.27 12.30
N GLU A 364 2.72 40.68 11.23
CA GLU A 364 2.26 41.44 10.04
C GLU A 364 0.82 41.97 10.18
N GLY A 365 0.04 41.52 11.17
CA GLY A 365 -1.37 41.94 11.34
C GLY A 365 -1.57 43.23 12.14
N ASP A 366 -0.61 43.62 12.97
CA ASP A 366 -0.75 44.77 13.90
C ASP A 366 -0.23 46.10 13.31
N GLN A 367 0.37 46.10 12.12
CA GLN A 367 0.89 47.33 11.48
C GLN A 367 -0.12 48.09 10.60
N GLU A 368 -1.29 47.52 10.30
CA GLU A 368 -2.34 48.19 9.50
C GLU A 368 -3.40 48.94 10.34
N GLN A 369 -3.28 48.96 11.68
CA GLN A 369 -4.26 49.63 12.57
C GLN A 369 -3.67 50.75 13.45
N SER A 370 -2.48 51.28 13.13
CA SER A 370 -1.89 52.43 13.85
C SER A 370 -1.88 53.71 13.01
#